data_AF-A0A1F8THZ9-F1
#
_entry.id   AF-A0A1F8THZ9-F1
#
_cell.length_a   1.000
_cell.length_b   1.000
_cell.length_c   1.000
_cell.angle_alpha   90.00
_cell.angle_beta   90.00
_cell.angle_gamma   90.00
#
_symmetry.space_group_name_H-M   'P 1'
#
loop_
_entity.id
_entity.type
_entity.pdbx_description
1 polymer ?
#
loop_
_entity_poly.entity_id
_entity_poly.type
_entity_poly.pdbx_seq_one_letter_code
_entity_poly.pdbx_strand_id
1 'polypeptide(L)' 'MAADLTKRRIEADRVDFLGYKVRCPFDGTTVGPRFVTREHLDVPPNPPYAATVRCPTDRELFEVLFRVSDGHAR' A
#
# COMPACT_ATOMS: atom_id res chain seq x y z
N MET A 1 17.62 14.75 15.19
CA MET A 1 16.16 14.90 15.00
C MET A 1 15.75 14.00 13.85
N ALA A 2 15.20 12.83 14.17
CA ALA A 2 14.74 11.87 13.18
C ALA A 2 13.52 12.46 12.48
N ALA A 3 13.63 12.71 11.18
CA ALA A 3 12.48 13.10 10.37
C ALA A 3 11.43 12.00 10.46
N ASP A 4 10.23 12.38 10.88
CA ASP A 4 9.06 11.54 11.05
C ASP A 4 8.64 10.96 9.67
N LEU A 5 9.28 9.85 9.28
CA LEU A 5 9.00 9.09 8.05
C LEU A 5 7.68 8.31 8.14
N THR A 6 6.93 8.48 9.23
CA THR A 6 5.70 7.77 9.55
C THR A 6 4.52 8.16 8.64
N LYS A 7 4.60 9.30 7.94
CA LYS A 7 3.49 9.83 7.12
C LYS A 7 3.36 9.23 5.70
N ARG A 8 4.18 8.24 5.32
CA ARG A 8 4.16 7.66 3.96
C ARG A 8 3.63 6.24 3.89
N ARG A 9 2.94 5.76 4.93
CA ARG A 9 2.38 4.40 4.97
C ARG A 9 0.89 4.48 5.18
N ILE A 10 0.14 3.79 4.35
CA ILE A 10 -1.31 3.63 4.51
C ILE A 10 -1.64 2.14 4.65
N GLU A 11 -2.66 1.84 5.43
CA GLU A 11 -3.22 0.50 5.48
C GLU A 11 -4.43 0.43 4.56
N ALA A 12 -4.48 -0.60 3.71
CA ALA A 12 -5.62 -0.84 2.84
C ALA A 12 -5.90 -2.33 2.71
N ASP A 13 -7.12 -2.67 2.32
CA ASP A 13 -7.42 -4.04 1.91
C ASP A 13 -6.84 -4.28 0.50
N ARG A 14 -6.33 -5.50 0.25
CA ARG A 14 -5.81 -5.87 -1.07
C ARG A 14 -6.91 -5.82 -2.12
N VAL A 15 -8.14 -6.20 -1.77
CA VAL A 15 -9.30 -6.16 -2.68
C VAL A 15 -9.64 -4.73 -3.05
N ASP A 16 -9.63 -3.81 -2.08
CA ASP A 16 -9.85 -2.38 -2.34
C ASP A 16 -8.74 -1.79 -3.22
N PHE A 17 -7.49 -2.20 -3.00
CA PHE A 17 -6.38 -1.76 -3.83
C PHE A 17 -6.48 -2.26 -5.27
N LEU A 18 -6.76 -3.54 -5.46
CA LEU A 18 -7.00 -4.13 -6.78
C LEU A 18 -8.22 -3.50 -7.49
N GLY A 19 -9.22 -3.08 -6.72
CA GLY A 19 -10.44 -2.42 -7.20
C GLY A 19 -10.31 -0.91 -7.45
N TYR A 20 -9.11 -0.32 -7.37
CA TYR A 20 -8.90 1.13 -7.49
C TYR A 20 -9.75 1.94 -6.50
N LYS A 21 -9.85 1.47 -5.25
CA LYS A 21 -10.57 2.18 -4.18
C LYS A 21 -9.64 2.87 -3.18
N VAL A 22 -8.34 2.64 -3.30
CA VAL A 22 -7.32 3.26 -2.44
C VAL A 22 -6.97 4.66 -2.96
N ARG A 23 -6.82 5.61 -2.04
CA ARG A 23 -6.49 7.01 -2.37
C ARG A 23 -5.08 7.35 -1.91
N CYS A 24 -4.42 8.19 -2.70
CA CYS A 24 -3.16 8.80 -2.35
C CYS A 24 -3.34 9.68 -1.10
N PRO A 25 -2.52 9.52 -0.05
CA PRO A 25 -2.65 10.32 1.17
C PRO A 25 -2.24 11.79 0.99
N PHE A 26 -1.58 12.14 -0.12
CA PHE A 26 -1.07 13.50 -0.38
C PHE A 26 -2.09 14.39 -1.10
N ASP A 27 -2.68 13.90 -2.18
CA ASP A 27 -3.57 14.66 -3.07
C ASP A 27 -4.99 14.05 -3.16
N GLY A 28 -5.19 12.84 -2.64
CA GLY A 28 -6.47 12.16 -2.69
C GLY A 28 -6.77 11.47 -4.04
N THR A 29 -5.88 11.59 -5.03
CA THR A 29 -5.98 10.87 -6.31
C THR A 29 -6.12 9.36 -6.08
N THR A 30 -6.97 8.71 -6.87
CA THR A 30 -7.19 7.26 -6.79
C THR A 30 -5.99 6.49 -7.34
N VAL A 31 -5.50 5.52 -6.56
CA VAL A 31 -4.37 4.66 -6.91
C VAL A 31 -4.79 3.18 -6.91
N GLY A 32 -4.00 2.36 -7.58
CA GLY A 32 -4.24 0.93 -7.74
C GLY A 32 -2.98 0.20 -8.22
N PRO A 33 -3.09 -1.08 -8.60
CA PRO A 33 -1.95 -1.96 -8.85
C PRO A 33 -1.06 -1.50 -10.02
N ARG A 34 -1.61 -0.76 -10.99
CA ARG A 34 -0.84 -0.20 -12.11
C ARG A 34 0.23 0.81 -11.71
N PHE A 35 0.07 1.43 -10.55
CA PHE A 35 0.98 2.46 -10.05
C PHE A 35 1.99 1.91 -9.04
N VAL A 36 2.02 0.59 -8.87
CA VAL A 36 2.99 -0.07 -8.00
C VAL A 36 4.35 -0.06 -8.69
N THR A 37 5.33 0.53 -8.03
CA THR A 37 6.72 0.54 -8.49
C THR A 37 7.53 -0.61 -7.94
N ARG A 38 7.12 -1.15 -6.78
CA ARG A 38 7.74 -2.30 -6.15
C ARG A 38 6.70 -3.07 -5.35
N GLU A 39 6.41 -4.29 -5.79
CA GLU A 39 5.64 -5.25 -5.00
C GLU A 39 6.62 -6.01 -4.11
N HIS A 40 6.48 -5.89 -2.79
CA HIS A 40 7.13 -6.80 -1.86
C HIS A 40 6.30 -8.10 -1.78
N LEU A 41 6.40 -8.90 -2.83
CA LEU A 41 5.91 -10.28 -2.87
C LEU A 41 6.93 -11.16 -2.15
N ASP A 42 6.99 -11.09 -0.82
CA ASP A 42 7.86 -11.99 -0.07
C ASP A 42 7.17 -13.35 0.14
N VAL A 43 7.96 -14.39 -0.06
CA VAL A 43 7.58 -15.81 0.02
C VAL A 43 7.19 -16.11 1.48
N PRO A 44 6.16 -16.96 1.73
CA PRO A 44 5.70 -17.30 3.08
C PRO A 44 6.85 -17.71 4.03
N PRO A 45 6.73 -17.44 5.36
CA PRO A 45 5.45 -17.44 6.08
C PRO A 45 5.04 -16.17 6.84
N ASN A 46 5.76 -15.04 6.82
CA ASN A 46 5.39 -13.89 7.68
C ASN A 46 4.98 -12.60 6.93
N PRO A 47 3.80 -12.03 7.25
CA PRO A 47 3.29 -10.77 6.70
C PRO A 47 4.05 -9.53 7.22
N PRO A 48 3.95 -8.35 6.55
CA PRO A 48 2.85 -7.92 5.67
C PRO A 48 3.20 -7.77 4.18
N TYR A 49 2.26 -8.14 3.32
CA TYR A 49 2.28 -7.76 1.91
C TYR A 49 2.27 -6.23 1.82
N ALA A 50 3.35 -5.64 1.36
CA ALA A 50 3.45 -4.20 1.16
C ALA A 50 3.65 -3.90 -0.33
N ALA A 51 2.96 -2.88 -0.84
CA ALA A 51 3.19 -2.36 -2.18
C ALA A 51 3.68 -0.93 -2.10
N THR A 52 4.85 -0.64 -2.68
CA THR A 52 5.29 0.74 -2.89
C THR A 52 4.58 1.30 -4.11
N VAL A 53 3.74 2.31 -3.89
CA VAL A 53 2.92 2.96 -4.91
C VAL A 53 3.45 4.36 -5.17
N ARG A 54 3.50 4.74 -6.45
CA ARG A 54 3.82 6.10 -6.88
C ARG A 54 2.55 6.80 -7.33
N CYS A 55 2.20 7.92 -6.71
CA CYS A 55 1.06 8.73 -7.15
C CYS A 55 1.29 9.22 -8.61
N PRO A 56 0.33 9.07 -9.53
CA PRO A 56 0.48 9.59 -10.90
C PRO A 56 0.47 11.12 -10.96
N THR A 57 -0.21 11.78 -10.02
CA THR A 57 -0.38 13.23 -9.96
C THR A 57 0.86 13.89 -9.35
N ASP A 58 1.13 13.64 -8.08
CA ASP A 58 2.22 14.29 -7.32
C ASP A 58 3.57 13.60 -7.46
N ARG A 59 3.58 12.38 -8.01
CA ARG A 59 4.78 11.53 -8.14
C ARG A 59 5.42 11.11 -6.82
N GLU A 60 4.78 11.44 -5.68
CA GLU A 60 5.17 10.99 -4.35
C GLU A 60 5.04 9.47 -4.21
N LEU A 61 5.96 8.89 -3.45
CA LEU A 61 6.03 7.47 -3.15
C LEU A 61 5.48 7.21 -1.75
N PHE A 62 4.61 6.22 -1.62
CA PHE A 62 4.10 5.74 -0.34
C PHE A 62 3.96 4.23 -0.35
N GLU A 63 3.96 3.63 0.84
CA GLU A 63 3.80 2.19 1.02
C GLU A 63 2.34 1.91 1.41
N VAL A 64 1.73 0.96 0.71
CA VAL A 64 0.43 0.40 1.04
C VAL A 64 0.67 -0.91 1.76
N LEU A 65 0.39 -0.93 3.05
CA LEU A 65 0.41 -2.13 3.89
C LEU A 65 -0.94 -2.82 3.72
N PHE A 66 -0.93 -4.02 3.12
CA PHE A 66 -2.15 -4.80 3.01
C PHE A 66 -2.45 -5.48 4.34
N ARG A 67 -3.64 -5.21 4.87
CA ARG A 67 -4.14 -5.96 6.02
C ARG A 67 -4.32 -7.41 5.60
N VAL A 68 -3.64 -8.32 6.30
CA VAL A 68 -3.97 -9.74 6.21
C VAL A 68 -5.28 -9.89 6.97
N SER A 69 -6.37 -10.03 6.23
CA SER A 69 -7.56 -10.67 6.78
C SER A 69 -7.14 -12.10 7.11
N ASP A 70 -6.77 -12.33 8.37
CA ASP A 70 -6.44 -13.64 8.91
C ASP A 70 -7.69 -14.52 8.79
N GLY A 71 -7.84 -15.14 7.62
CA GLY A 71 -8.91 -16.07 7.29
C GLY A 71 -8.53 -17.51 7.58
N HIS A 72 -7.56 -17.75 8.49
CA HIS A 72 -7.12 -19.11 8.84
C HIS A 72 -7.22 -19.40 10.34
N ALA A 73 -8.34 -19.03 10.96
CA ALA A 73 -8.78 -19.61 12.22
C ALA A 73 -10.15 -20.25 12.03
N ARG A 74 -10.17 -21.44 11.42
CA ARG A 74 -11.28 -22.38 11.57
C ARG A 74 -10.81 -23.81 11.50
#